data_AF-A0A4Q3UCI5-F1
#
_entry.id   AF-A0A4Q3UCI5-F1
#
_cell.length_a   1.000
_cell.length_b   1.000
_cell.length_c   1.000
_cell.angle_alpha   90.00
_cell.angle_beta   90.00
_cell.angle_gamma   90.00
#
_symmetry.space_group_name_H-M   'P 1'
#
loop_
_entity.id
_entity.type
_entity.pdbx_description
1 polymer ?
#
loop_
_entity_poly.entity_id
_entity_poly.type
_entity_poly.pdbx_seq_one_letter_code
_entity_poly.pdbx_strand_id
1 'polypeptide(L)'
;MNIPPDAAELKALWQKGHPVLPIPEDAREKLLTALGGECHWIGRLNAARLSPLFGWSDNDREIVIDLLLVLRSDENRFVGPWALGALWEMVPRDDPRGETVEAWLTDALASGSAGERARARLLLAQEARGTLRRTSW
;
A
#
# COMPACT_ATOMS: atom_id res chain seq x y z
N MET A 1 -13.63 -22.74 12.03
CA MET A 1 -13.14 -22.88 10.65
C MET A 1 -13.60 -21.66 9.88
N ASN A 2 -12.68 -20.76 9.51
CA ASN A 2 -12.99 -19.63 8.64
C ASN A 2 -12.89 -20.11 7.20
N ILE A 3 -14.03 -20.21 6.52
CA ILE A 3 -14.08 -20.52 5.09
C ILE A 3 -13.68 -19.22 4.35
N PRO A 4 -12.68 -19.24 3.46
CA PRO A 4 -12.33 -18.07 2.68
C PRO A 4 -13.53 -17.63 1.83
N PRO A 5 -13.81 -16.32 1.72
CA PRO A 5 -14.89 -15.82 0.88
C PRO A 5 -14.68 -16.23 -0.59
N ASP A 6 -15.77 -16.53 -1.28
CA ASP A 6 -15.70 -16.95 -2.68
C ASP A 6 -15.43 -15.75 -3.62
N ALA A 7 -15.12 -16.04 -4.88
CA ALA A 7 -14.77 -15.01 -5.86
C ALA A 7 -15.89 -13.97 -6.11
N ALA A 8 -17.16 -14.35 -5.91
CA ALA A 8 -18.30 -13.44 -6.05
C ALA A 8 -18.45 -12.53 -4.83
N GLU A 9 -18.21 -13.06 -3.63
CA GLU A 9 -18.15 -12.29 -2.38
C GLU A 9 -16.98 -11.31 -2.38
N LEU A 10 -15.81 -11.75 -2.83
CA LEU A 10 -14.64 -10.89 -3.01
C LEU A 10 -14.92 -9.75 -3.99
N LYS A 11 -15.62 -10.04 -5.09
CA LYS A 11 -16.03 -9.03 -6.09
C LYS A 11 -17.07 -8.05 -5.53
N ALA A 12 -18.03 -8.53 -4.75
CA ALA A 12 -19.07 -7.71 -4.13
C ALA A 12 -18.50 -6.81 -3.03
N LEU A 13 -17.54 -7.30 -2.24
CA LEU A 13 -16.80 -6.49 -1.29
C LEU A 13 -15.92 -5.47 -2.04
N TRP A 14 -15.25 -5.87 -3.12
CA TRP A 14 -14.44 -4.97 -3.96
C TRP A 14 -15.23 -3.79 -4.53
N GLN A 15 -16.51 -4.02 -4.85
CA GLN A 15 -17.43 -2.98 -5.31
C GLN A 15 -17.98 -2.08 -4.19
N LYS A 16 -17.91 -2.50 -2.92
CA LYS A 16 -18.40 -1.74 -1.75
C LYS A 16 -17.29 -0.95 -1.04
N GLY A 17 -16.05 -1.04 -1.49
CA GLY A 17 -14.85 -0.47 -0.87
C GLY A 17 -13.87 -1.58 -0.49
N HIS A 18 -12.58 -1.36 -0.72
CA HIS A 18 -11.49 -2.34 -0.60
C HIS A 18 -11.76 -3.43 0.46
N PRO A 19 -12.12 -4.68 0.07
CA PRO A 19 -12.17 -5.78 1.00
C PRO A 19 -10.79 -5.92 1.59
N VAL A 20 -10.70 -5.70 2.88
CA VAL A 20 -9.59 -6.15 3.66
C VAL A 20 -9.61 -7.68 3.59
N LEU A 21 -8.80 -8.25 2.70
CA LEU A 21 -8.72 -9.69 2.52
C LEU A 21 -8.06 -10.31 3.75
N PRO A 22 -8.60 -11.40 4.33
CA PRO A 22 -7.84 -12.16 5.32
C PRO A 22 -6.54 -12.63 4.67
N ILE A 23 -5.42 -12.52 5.39
CA ILE A 23 -4.10 -12.90 4.88
C ILE A 23 -3.82 -14.35 5.30
N PRO A 24 -3.69 -15.30 4.35
CA PRO A 24 -3.13 -16.61 4.66
C PRO A 24 -1.74 -16.46 5.29
N GLU A 25 -1.40 -17.27 6.29
CA GLU A 25 -0.12 -17.17 7.01
C GLU A 25 1.10 -17.27 6.07
N ASP A 26 1.03 -18.15 5.07
CA ASP A 26 2.08 -18.30 4.06
C ASP A 26 2.19 -17.06 3.14
N ALA A 27 1.07 -16.43 2.81
CA ALA A 27 1.05 -15.19 2.04
C ALA A 27 1.60 -14.02 2.87
N ARG A 28 1.28 -13.97 4.17
CA ARG A 28 1.83 -12.97 5.12
C ARG A 28 3.35 -13.04 5.16
N GLU A 29 3.91 -14.23 5.36
CA GLU A 29 5.37 -14.43 5.40
C GLU A 29 6.05 -14.07 4.08
N LYS A 30 5.46 -14.47 2.94
CA LYS A 30 5.95 -14.11 1.61
C LYS A 30 5.95 -12.61 1.36
N LEU A 31 4.90 -11.90 1.80
CA LEU A 31 4.80 -10.45 1.65
C LEU A 31 5.85 -9.74 2.51
N LEU A 32 5.98 -10.10 3.78
CA LEU A 32 6.99 -9.52 4.67
C LEU A 32 8.41 -9.78 4.16
N THR A 33 8.70 -11.00 3.70
CA THR A 33 9.98 -11.35 3.08
C THR A 33 10.23 -10.54 1.81
N ALA A 34 9.21 -10.37 0.96
CA ALA A 34 9.35 -9.58 -0.26
C ALA A 34 9.56 -8.09 0.03
N LEU A 35 8.98 -7.55 1.11
CA LEU A 35 9.14 -6.15 1.53
C LEU A 35 10.50 -5.88 2.17
N GLY A 36 10.94 -6.74 3.11
CA GLY A 36 12.14 -6.50 3.92
C GLY A 36 13.38 -7.30 3.52
N GLY A 37 13.24 -8.33 2.69
CA GLY A 37 14.34 -9.24 2.33
C GLY A 37 15.06 -8.91 1.03
N GLU A 38 16.05 -9.74 0.72
CA GLU A 38 16.69 -9.77 -0.61
C GLU A 38 15.72 -10.36 -1.63
N CYS A 39 14.94 -9.49 -2.25
CA CYS A 39 13.99 -9.85 -3.28
C CYS A 39 14.25 -8.99 -4.52
N HIS A 40 14.13 -9.60 -5.70
CA HIS A 40 14.18 -8.87 -6.96
C HIS A 40 13.10 -7.76 -6.96
N TRP A 41 13.38 -6.63 -7.61
CA TRP A 41 12.54 -5.43 -7.55
C TRP A 41 11.06 -5.67 -7.92
N ILE A 42 10.78 -6.68 -8.78
CA ILE A 42 9.42 -7.10 -9.14
C ILE A 42 8.66 -7.63 -7.92
N GLY A 43 9.33 -8.44 -7.07
CA GLY A 43 8.72 -8.98 -5.86
C GLY A 43 8.41 -7.89 -4.85
N ARG A 44 9.35 -6.96 -4.62
CA ARG A 44 9.14 -5.76 -3.79
C ARG A 44 7.99 -4.90 -4.29
N LEU A 45 7.93 -4.65 -5.60
CA LEU A 45 6.85 -3.90 -6.24
C LEU A 45 5.49 -4.57 -6.01
N ASN A 46 5.40 -5.87 -6.26
CA ASN A 46 4.15 -6.62 -6.08
C ASN A 46 3.73 -6.63 -4.61
N ALA A 47 4.67 -6.81 -3.69
CA ALA A 47 4.38 -6.78 -2.27
C ALA A 47 3.83 -5.41 -1.84
N ALA A 48 4.51 -4.32 -2.21
CA ALA A 48 4.04 -2.97 -1.92
C ALA A 48 2.64 -2.70 -2.50
N ARG A 49 2.40 -3.10 -3.76
CA ARG A 49 1.09 -2.94 -4.41
C ARG A 49 -0.03 -3.71 -3.70
N LEU A 50 0.28 -4.87 -3.13
CA LEU A 50 -0.72 -5.75 -2.54
C LEU A 50 -0.96 -5.45 -1.05
N SER A 51 0.02 -4.89 -0.33
CA SER A 51 -0.11 -4.61 1.11
C SER A 51 -1.40 -3.90 1.52
N PRO A 52 -1.91 -2.87 0.81
CA PRO A 52 -3.14 -2.18 1.21
C PRO A 52 -4.41 -3.00 1.03
N LEU A 53 -4.36 -4.11 0.30
CA LEU A 53 -5.52 -4.97 0.00
C LEU A 53 -5.82 -5.98 1.11
N PHE A 54 -4.99 -6.01 2.15
CA PHE A 54 -4.94 -7.08 3.13
C PHE A 54 -5.25 -6.60 4.55
N GLY A 55 -5.83 -7.50 5.35
CA GLY A 55 -6.11 -7.30 6.77
C GLY A 55 -4.93 -7.64 7.63
N TRP A 56 -4.11 -6.64 7.89
CA TRP A 56 -3.01 -6.73 8.83
C TRP A 56 -3.52 -6.62 10.26
N SER A 57 -2.91 -7.38 11.16
CA SER A 57 -2.97 -7.06 12.59
C SER A 57 -2.30 -5.71 12.83
N ASP A 58 -2.63 -5.00 13.91
CA ASP A 58 -2.01 -3.70 14.21
C ASP A 58 -0.49 -3.80 14.26
N ASN A 59 0.04 -4.86 14.89
CA ASN A 59 1.48 -5.11 14.96
C ASN A 59 2.11 -5.35 13.58
N ASP A 60 1.48 -6.15 12.72
CA ASP A 60 2.02 -6.40 11.39
C ASP A 60 1.91 -5.20 10.46
N ARG A 61 0.86 -4.39 10.65
CA ARG A 61 0.65 -3.15 9.90
C ARG A 61 1.81 -2.19 10.16
N GLU A 62 2.20 -2.01 11.41
CA GLU A 62 3.34 -1.16 11.78
C GLU A 62 4.62 -1.65 11.08
N ILE A 63 4.89 -2.95 11.13
CA ILE A 63 6.03 -3.55 10.42
C ILE A 63 5.96 -3.26 8.91
N VAL A 64 4.80 -3.45 8.30
CA VAL A 64 4.61 -3.22 6.86
C VAL A 64 4.80 -1.74 6.52
N ILE A 65 4.28 -0.81 7.32
CA ILE A 65 4.48 0.63 7.13
C ILE A 65 5.97 0.96 7.19
N ASP A 66 6.69 0.48 8.19
CA ASP A 66 8.13 0.74 8.35
C ASP A 66 8.93 0.20 7.15
N LEU A 67 8.62 -1.01 6.68
CA LEU A 67 9.25 -1.57 5.49
C LEU A 67 8.93 -0.76 4.23
N LEU A 68 7.70 -0.26 4.09
CA LEU A 68 7.30 0.59 2.97
C LEU A 68 7.99 1.97 3.00
N LEU A 69 8.23 2.55 4.18
CA LEU A 69 9.01 3.78 4.34
C LEU A 69 10.45 3.58 3.84
N VAL A 70 11.07 2.45 4.18
CA VAL A 70 12.40 2.07 3.68
C VAL A 70 12.38 1.90 2.16
N LEU A 71 11.43 1.13 1.62
CA LEU A 71 11.30 0.91 0.17
C LEU A 71 11.00 2.19 -0.62
N ARG A 72 10.29 3.15 -0.02
CA ARG A 72 10.06 4.46 -0.64
C ARG A 72 11.33 5.29 -0.73
N SER A 73 12.22 5.13 0.25
CA SER A 73 13.51 5.83 0.35
C SER A 73 14.62 5.14 -0.46
N ASP A 74 14.41 3.89 -0.89
CA ASP A 74 15.28 3.15 -1.80
C ASP A 74 15.32 3.84 -3.19
N GLU A 75 16.47 3.82 -3.86
CA GLU A 75 16.71 4.46 -5.16
C GLU A 75 15.99 3.76 -6.33
N ASN A 76 15.28 2.65 -6.04
CA ASN A 76 14.56 1.91 -7.07
C ASN A 76 13.31 2.67 -7.57
N ARG A 77 13.47 3.33 -8.73
CA ARG A 77 12.41 4.07 -9.45
C ARG A 77 11.13 3.29 -9.75
N PHE A 78 11.15 1.96 -9.72
CA PHE A 78 9.97 1.14 -9.95
C PHE A 78 9.22 0.82 -8.67
N VAL A 79 9.93 0.62 -7.56
CA VAL A 79 9.33 0.24 -6.27
C VAL A 79 8.80 1.46 -5.53
N GLY A 80 9.59 2.55 -5.49
CA GLY A 80 9.25 3.77 -4.74
C GLY A 80 7.85 4.35 -4.99
N PRO A 81 7.36 4.46 -6.25
CA PRO A 81 6.02 4.96 -6.53
C PRO A 81 4.90 4.05 -5.98
N TRP A 82 5.11 2.74 -5.98
CA TRP A 82 4.15 1.78 -5.43
C TRP A 82 4.18 1.77 -3.91
N ALA A 83 5.36 1.88 -3.31
CA ALA A 83 5.51 2.06 -1.87
C ALA A 83 4.80 3.35 -1.39
N LEU A 84 4.95 4.47 -2.12
CA LEU A 84 4.23 5.71 -1.83
C LEU A 84 2.71 5.52 -1.88
N GLY A 85 2.20 4.81 -2.88
CA GLY A 85 0.78 4.51 -2.97
C GLY A 85 0.29 3.65 -1.81
N ALA A 86 1.07 2.65 -1.42
CA ALA A 86 0.72 1.80 -0.29
C ALA A 86 0.70 2.58 1.03
N LEU A 87 1.72 3.40 1.28
CA LEU A 87 1.78 4.29 2.44
C LEU A 87 0.60 5.26 2.46
N TRP A 88 0.24 5.84 1.31
CA TRP A 88 -0.89 6.75 1.21
C TRP A 88 -2.21 6.11 1.62
N GLU A 89 -2.39 4.80 1.39
CA GLU A 89 -3.60 4.05 1.74
C GLU A 89 -3.56 3.51 3.19
N MET A 90 -2.38 3.11 3.64
CA MET A 90 -2.17 2.39 4.90
C MET A 90 -1.82 3.29 6.08
N VAL A 91 -1.28 4.49 5.89
CA VAL A 91 -0.95 5.42 6.97
C VAL A 91 -2.19 6.27 7.31
N PRO A 92 -2.69 6.22 8.56
CA PRO A 92 -3.80 7.07 9.00
C PRO A 92 -3.51 8.57 8.82
N ARG A 93 -4.55 9.39 8.70
CA ARG A 93 -4.40 10.85 8.55
C ARG A 93 -3.87 11.52 9.81
N ASP A 94 -4.18 10.96 10.97
CA ASP A 94 -3.78 11.40 12.29
C ASP A 94 -2.45 10.80 12.75
N ASP A 95 -1.86 9.90 11.95
CA ASP A 95 -0.53 9.36 12.19
C ASP A 95 0.54 10.41 11.88
N PRO A 96 1.55 10.61 12.75
CA PRO A 96 2.65 11.55 12.50
C PRO A 96 3.41 11.30 11.18
N ARG A 97 3.43 10.05 10.69
CA ARG A 97 4.03 9.69 9.40
C ARG A 97 3.22 10.21 8.22
N GLY A 98 1.94 10.55 8.42
CA GLY A 98 1.04 11.08 7.39
C GLY A 98 1.56 12.35 6.73
N GLU A 99 2.15 13.28 7.51
CA GLU A 99 2.76 14.51 7.00
C GLU A 99 3.93 14.20 6.04
N THR A 100 4.78 13.23 6.40
CA THR A 100 5.88 12.77 5.55
C THR A 100 5.38 12.18 4.24
N VAL A 101 4.33 11.35 4.30
CA VAL A 101 3.73 10.74 3.11
C VAL A 101 3.09 11.80 2.21
N GLU A 102 2.47 12.84 2.78
CA GLU A 102 1.93 13.98 2.05
C GLU A 102 3.00 14.84 1.39
N ALA A 103 4.11 15.09 2.10
CA ALA A 103 5.26 15.78 1.54
C ALA A 103 5.81 15.02 0.31
N TRP A 104 6.01 13.70 0.43
CA TRP A 104 6.48 12.88 -0.69
C TRP A 104 5.51 12.84 -1.87
N LEU A 105 4.20 12.88 -1.61
CA LEU A 105 3.21 12.97 -2.69
C LEU A 105 3.31 14.33 -3.42
N THR A 106 3.50 15.40 -2.66
CA THR A 106 3.68 16.75 -3.18
C THR A 106 4.96 16.85 -4.03
N ASP A 107 6.07 16.33 -3.51
CA ASP A 107 7.35 16.27 -4.23
C ASP A 107 7.24 15.42 -5.51
N ALA A 108 6.56 14.28 -5.43
CA ALA A 108 6.31 13.42 -6.58
C ALA A 108 5.55 14.17 -7.68
N LEU A 109 4.61 15.05 -7.34
CA LEU A 109 3.85 15.87 -8.29
C LEU A 109 4.69 16.99 -8.89
N ALA A 110 5.51 17.65 -8.08
CA ALA A 110 6.30 18.82 -8.46
C ALA A 110 7.52 18.43 -9.32
N SER A 111 8.31 17.46 -8.86
CA SER A 111 9.64 17.15 -9.42
C SER A 111 9.89 15.65 -9.64
N GLY A 112 8.97 14.77 -9.24
CA GLY A 112 9.09 13.32 -9.47
C GLY A 112 9.13 12.94 -10.95
N SER A 113 9.60 11.73 -11.25
CA SER A 113 9.57 11.12 -12.59
C SER A 113 8.16 11.05 -13.18
N ALA A 114 8.04 10.75 -14.48
CA ALA A 114 6.73 10.60 -15.12
C ALA A 114 5.84 9.53 -14.44
N GLY A 115 6.44 8.43 -13.98
CA GLY A 115 5.73 7.36 -13.26
C GLY A 115 5.27 7.80 -11.87
N GLU A 116 6.11 8.51 -11.13
CA GLU A 116 5.76 9.08 -9.80
C GLU A 116 4.62 10.08 -9.93
N ARG A 117 4.71 11.02 -10.86
CA ARG A 117 3.64 12.00 -11.13
C ARG A 117 2.33 11.33 -11.52
N ALA A 118 2.38 10.32 -12.38
CA ALA A 118 1.19 9.59 -12.80
C ALA A 118 0.53 8.86 -11.62
N ARG A 119 1.32 8.20 -10.78
CA ARG A 119 0.82 7.51 -9.58
C ARG A 119 0.26 8.50 -8.56
N ALA A 120 0.95 9.60 -8.29
CA ALA A 120 0.51 10.61 -7.34
C ALA A 120 -0.83 11.25 -7.75
N ARG A 121 -0.99 11.59 -9.04
CA ARG A 121 -2.27 12.09 -9.58
C ARG A 121 -3.38 11.06 -9.46
N LEU A 122 -3.08 9.79 -9.71
CA LEU A 122 -4.06 8.72 -9.57
C LEU A 122 -4.55 8.60 -8.12
N LEU A 123 -3.63 8.62 -7.14
CA LEU A 123 -3.99 8.55 -5.72
C LEU A 123 -4.89 9.72 -5.30
N LEU A 124 -4.53 10.95 -5.66
CA LEU A 124 -5.36 12.12 -5.39
C LEU A 124 -6.73 12.05 -6.08
N ALA A 125 -6.78 11.60 -7.33
CA ALA A 125 -8.04 11.45 -8.05
C ALA A 125 -8.92 10.37 -7.42
N GLN A 126 -8.34 9.26 -6.94
CA GLN A 126 -9.08 8.20 -6.28
C GLN A 126 -9.62 8.64 -4.91
N GLU A 127 -8.83 9.41 -4.16
CA GLU A 127 -9.26 9.99 -2.88
C GLU A 127 -10.36 11.04 -3.07
N ALA A 128 -10.21 11.96 -4.03
CA ALA A 128 -11.23 12.97 -4.34
C ALA A 128 -12.57 12.35 -4.76
N ARG A 129 -12.54 11.16 -5.38
CA ARG A 129 -13.74 10.38 -5.75
C ARG A 129 -14.30 9.54 -4.60
N GLY A 130 -13.65 9.54 -3.43
CA GLY A 130 -14.00 8.67 -2.30
C GLY A 130 -13.78 7.18 -2.57
N THR A 131 -13.08 6.84 -3.65
CA THR A 131 -12.75 5.45 -4.04
C THR A 131 -11.50 4.93 -3.33
N LEU A 132 -10.65 5.85 -2.86
CA LEU A 132 -9.59 5.58 -1.91
C LEU A 132 -10.03 6.16 -0.57
N ARG A 133 -10.14 5.32 0.46
CA ARG A 133 -10.26 5.80 1.84
C ARG A 133 -8.95 5.50 2.54
N ARG A 134 -8.26 6.56 3.00
CA ARG A 134 -7.24 6.38 4.04
C ARG A 134 -7.91 5.66 5.18
N THR A 135 -7.38 4.49 5.47
CA THR A 135 -8.04 3.54 6.34
C THR A 135 -8.21 4.14 7.74
N SER A 136 -9.47 4.36 8.14
CA SER A 136 -9.86 4.75 9.50
C SER A 136 -10.08 3.47 10.31
N TRP A 137 -9.00 2.87 10.80
CA TRP A 137 -9.06 1.78 11.76
C TRP A 137 -8.69 2.31 13.14
#